data_AF-A0A2R7SEW2-F1
#
_entry.id   AF-A0A2R7SEW2-F1
#
_cell.length_a   1.000
_cell.length_b   1.000
_cell.length_c   1.000
_cell.angle_alpha   90.00
_cell.angle_beta   90.00
_cell.angle_gamma   90.00
#
_symmetry.space_group_name_H-M   'P 1'
#
loop_
_entity.id
_entity.type
_entity.pdbx_description
1 polymer ?
#
loop_
_entity_poly.entity_id
_entity_poly.type
_entity_poly.pdbx_seq_one_letter_code
_entity_poly.pdbx_strand_id
1 'polypeptide(L)'
;GLAAGAKYLDEGTLYVAKFNADGSGEWLELTFGKNGLDATNTAYAFADQADVLVNARLAADKLGATKMDRPEWGTVNPLNSEVYMTLTNNSNRVATTATPTGNQLKPDAANPRYYEDLKGTTTQRGNPNGHIIRWREDAASATKFAWDIYLFGAQADAAADVNLSALTDANDFSSPDGLYFDKRGMLWVQTDDGAYTDITNCMMLAAVPGKVGDGGAANAAGGTSTIKGANATADTLRRFLVGPKECEITGIAMTPDSKTLFFNVQHPGEESAPDWVAKTFGSNWPASQTDATAKKRPRSATVVITRRDGGEIGV
;
A
#
# COMPACT_ATOMS: atom_id res chain seq x y z
N GLY A 1 -2.18 20.95 -18.37
CA GLY A 1 -2.59 20.80 -16.96
C GLY A 1 -3.96 21.38 -16.74
N LEU A 2 -4.05 22.68 -16.43
CA LEU A 2 -5.29 23.33 -15.98
C LEU A 2 -6.49 23.19 -16.94
N ALA A 3 -6.31 23.39 -18.26
CA ALA A 3 -7.42 23.27 -19.21
C ALA A 3 -7.99 21.83 -19.33
N ALA A 4 -7.18 20.79 -19.10
CA ALA A 4 -7.66 19.41 -19.07
C ALA A 4 -8.31 19.07 -17.72
N GLY A 5 -7.74 19.58 -16.62
CA GLY A 5 -8.34 19.46 -15.28
C GLY A 5 -9.73 20.10 -15.23
N ALA A 6 -9.85 21.36 -15.63
CA ALA A 6 -11.13 22.07 -15.64
C ALA A 6 -12.21 21.39 -16.50
N LYS A 7 -11.80 20.73 -17.58
CA LYS A 7 -12.75 20.02 -18.46
C LYS A 7 -13.30 18.72 -17.86
N TYR A 8 -12.51 18.01 -17.06
CA TYR A 8 -12.83 16.63 -16.67
C TYR A 8 -12.91 16.38 -15.16
N LEU A 9 -12.41 17.29 -14.31
CA LEU A 9 -12.28 17.11 -12.86
C LEU A 9 -13.06 18.14 -12.03
N ASP A 10 -13.64 19.17 -12.65
CA ASP A 10 -14.47 20.18 -11.94
C ASP A 10 -15.92 19.71 -11.72
N GLU A 11 -16.40 18.78 -12.54
CA GLU A 11 -17.75 18.21 -12.48
C GLU A 11 -17.68 16.69 -12.33
N GLY A 12 -18.31 16.17 -11.28
CA GLY A 12 -18.35 14.75 -10.99
C GLY A 12 -18.98 14.45 -9.63
N THR A 13 -18.89 13.19 -9.23
CA THR A 13 -19.40 12.72 -7.94
C THR A 13 -18.28 12.05 -7.18
N LEU A 14 -18.03 12.52 -5.95
CA LEU A 14 -17.08 11.89 -5.04
C LEU A 14 -17.76 10.75 -4.29
N TYR A 15 -17.08 9.61 -4.19
CA TYR A 15 -17.54 8.44 -3.44
C TYR A 15 -16.52 8.04 -2.39
N VAL A 16 -16.97 7.30 -1.38
CA VAL A 16 -16.12 6.60 -0.43
C VAL A 16 -16.46 5.11 -0.36
N ALA A 17 -15.45 4.26 -0.18
CA ALA A 17 -15.64 2.82 -0.16
C ALA A 17 -16.16 2.31 1.19
N LYS A 18 -17.03 1.31 1.12
CA LYS A 18 -17.32 0.40 2.22
C LYS A 18 -17.10 -1.05 1.76
N PHE A 19 -16.28 -1.76 2.53
CA PHE A 19 -15.92 -3.16 2.32
C PHE A 19 -16.74 -4.04 3.27
N ASN A 20 -17.59 -4.90 2.72
CA ASN A 20 -18.39 -5.85 3.48
C ASN A 20 -17.61 -7.15 3.69
N ALA A 21 -17.86 -7.83 4.83
CA ALA A 21 -17.10 -9.01 5.24
C ALA A 21 -17.22 -10.23 4.31
N ASP A 22 -18.19 -10.23 3.40
CA ASP A 22 -18.42 -11.30 2.41
C ASP A 22 -17.63 -11.12 1.11
N GLY A 23 -16.77 -10.11 1.03
CA GLY A 23 -15.99 -9.80 -0.18
C GLY A 23 -16.74 -8.94 -1.19
N SER A 24 -17.95 -8.47 -0.86
CA SER A 24 -18.62 -7.40 -1.60
C SER A 24 -18.23 -6.04 -1.05
N GLY A 25 -18.41 -5.00 -1.85
CA GLY A 25 -18.30 -3.63 -1.38
C GLY A 25 -19.14 -2.67 -2.22
N GLU A 26 -19.23 -1.45 -1.70
CA GLU A 26 -20.08 -0.40 -2.24
C GLU A 26 -19.37 0.97 -2.20
N TRP A 27 -19.65 1.78 -3.21
CA TRP A 27 -19.24 3.18 -3.28
C TRP A 27 -20.39 4.05 -2.79
N LEU A 28 -20.16 4.76 -1.67
CA LEU A 28 -21.13 5.61 -1.00
C LEU A 28 -20.97 7.06 -1.48
N GLU A 29 -22.04 7.60 -2.07
CA GLU A 29 -22.04 8.94 -2.68
C GLU A 29 -21.94 10.07 -1.63
N LEU A 30 -20.94 10.95 -1.78
CA LEU A 30 -20.73 12.12 -0.95
C LEU A 30 -21.36 13.37 -1.57
N THR A 31 -22.68 13.46 -1.50
CA THR A 31 -23.45 14.58 -2.06
C THR A 31 -24.37 15.21 -1.03
N PHE A 32 -24.35 16.53 -0.95
CA PHE A 32 -25.19 17.32 -0.08
C PHE A 32 -26.68 17.06 -0.35
N GLY A 33 -27.48 16.92 0.70
CA GLY A 33 -28.89 16.58 0.63
C GLY A 33 -29.19 15.10 0.37
N LYS A 34 -28.15 14.24 0.26
CA LYS A 34 -28.28 12.78 0.19
C LYS A 34 -27.67 12.13 1.42
N ASN A 35 -28.16 10.93 1.76
CA ASN A 35 -27.55 10.05 2.77
C ASN A 35 -27.32 10.72 4.15
N GLY A 36 -28.10 11.75 4.49
CA GLY A 36 -27.94 12.53 5.73
C GLY A 36 -26.70 13.44 5.74
N LEU A 37 -26.20 13.84 4.57
CA LEU A 37 -25.18 14.87 4.37
C LEU A 37 -25.87 16.22 4.16
N ASP A 38 -26.51 16.74 5.20
CA ASP A 38 -27.22 18.01 5.16
C ASP A 38 -27.18 18.70 6.53
N ALA A 39 -27.87 19.84 6.64
CA ALA A 39 -27.91 20.66 7.84
C ALA A 39 -28.54 19.96 9.06
N THR A 40 -29.24 18.83 8.87
CA THR A 40 -29.85 18.04 9.96
C THR A 40 -28.91 17.01 10.56
N ASN A 41 -27.72 16.82 9.99
CA ASN A 41 -26.74 15.89 10.53
C ASN A 41 -26.23 16.34 11.91
N THR A 42 -26.45 15.48 12.90
CA THR A 42 -26.16 15.75 14.31
C THR A 42 -24.68 15.75 14.66
N ALA A 43 -23.84 15.06 13.88
CA ALA A 43 -22.39 15.05 14.10
C ALA A 43 -21.71 16.28 13.50
N TYR A 44 -22.17 16.70 12.32
CA TYR A 44 -21.68 17.87 11.61
C TYR A 44 -22.77 18.36 10.64
N ALA A 45 -23.33 19.54 10.89
CA ALA A 45 -24.38 20.12 10.05
C ALA A 45 -23.78 20.72 8.78
N PHE A 46 -23.85 19.99 7.67
CA PHE A 46 -23.31 20.44 6.38
C PHE A 46 -24.15 21.60 5.84
N ALA A 47 -23.50 22.64 5.29
CA ALA A 47 -24.19 23.79 4.72
C ALA A 47 -24.54 23.63 3.23
N ASP A 48 -23.64 23.02 2.46
CA ASP A 48 -23.75 22.83 1.01
C ASP A 48 -22.76 21.75 0.50
N GLN A 49 -22.66 21.58 -0.83
CA GLN A 49 -21.73 20.61 -1.44
C GLN A 49 -20.26 20.96 -1.24
N ALA A 50 -19.90 22.25 -1.17
CA ALA A 50 -18.51 22.64 -0.95
C ALA A 50 -18.07 22.23 0.45
N ASP A 51 -18.95 22.40 1.44
CA ASP A 51 -18.73 21.96 2.81
C ASP A 51 -18.56 20.42 2.92
N VAL A 52 -19.38 19.65 2.19
CA VAL A 52 -19.21 18.18 2.09
C VAL A 52 -17.83 17.81 1.52
N LEU A 53 -17.35 18.50 0.48
CA LEU A 53 -16.06 18.19 -0.15
C LEU A 53 -14.86 18.59 0.73
N VAL A 54 -14.92 19.76 1.39
CA VAL A 54 -13.87 20.19 2.33
C VAL A 54 -13.82 19.27 3.55
N ASN A 55 -14.98 18.81 4.02
CA ASN A 55 -15.11 17.94 5.18
C ASN A 55 -15.41 16.47 4.80
N ALA A 56 -14.85 16.00 3.68
CA ALA A 56 -15.14 14.68 3.12
C ALA A 56 -14.92 13.53 4.11
N ARG A 57 -13.96 13.66 5.04
CA ARG A 57 -13.74 12.66 6.11
C ARG A 57 -14.94 12.55 7.06
N LEU A 58 -15.51 13.68 7.48
CA LEU A 58 -16.71 13.69 8.33
C LEU A 58 -17.93 13.16 7.57
N ALA A 59 -18.04 13.48 6.29
CA ALA A 59 -19.09 12.95 5.43
C ALA A 59 -18.96 11.43 5.27
N ALA A 60 -17.76 10.92 5.03
CA ALA A 60 -17.48 9.49 4.94
C ALA A 60 -17.78 8.73 6.25
N ASP A 61 -17.37 9.30 7.40
CA ASP A 61 -17.68 8.74 8.72
C ASP A 61 -19.20 8.67 8.94
N LYS A 62 -19.95 9.70 8.52
CA LYS A 62 -21.42 9.70 8.58
C LYS A 62 -22.03 8.55 7.77
N LEU A 63 -21.46 8.23 6.61
CA LEU A 63 -21.97 7.17 5.74
C LEU A 63 -21.51 5.76 6.17
N GLY A 64 -20.61 5.66 7.15
CA GLY A 64 -20.11 4.38 7.63
C GLY A 64 -19.07 3.76 6.69
N ALA A 65 -18.25 4.59 6.03
CA ALA A 65 -17.09 4.11 5.27
C ALA A 65 -16.19 3.21 6.11
N THR A 66 -15.55 2.22 5.48
CA THR A 66 -14.63 1.32 6.20
C THR A 66 -13.35 2.05 6.55
N LYS A 67 -12.95 2.01 7.83
CA LYS A 67 -11.69 2.60 8.30
C LYS A 67 -10.53 1.67 7.92
N MET A 68 -9.66 2.13 7.04
CA MET A 68 -8.61 1.30 6.41
C MET A 68 -7.24 1.48 7.08
N ASP A 69 -6.38 0.48 6.93
CA ASP A 69 -4.99 0.49 7.38
C ASP A 69 -4.09 1.32 6.46
N ARG A 70 -4.13 2.65 6.63
CA ARG A 70 -3.29 3.62 5.90
C ARG A 70 -3.23 3.38 4.37
N PRO A 71 -4.31 3.66 3.62
CA PRO A 71 -4.27 3.66 2.16
C PRO A 71 -3.19 4.58 1.60
N GLU A 72 -2.36 4.08 0.69
CA GLU A 72 -1.33 4.88 -0.01
C GLU A 72 -1.56 4.86 -1.53
N TRP A 73 -0.74 4.19 -2.33
CA TRP A 73 -0.87 4.22 -3.79
C TRP A 73 -1.96 3.27 -4.26
N GLY A 74 -2.69 3.72 -5.28
CA GLY A 74 -3.62 2.91 -6.05
C GLY A 74 -3.19 2.81 -7.51
N THR A 75 -3.44 1.67 -8.14
CA THR A 75 -3.22 1.48 -9.59
C THR A 75 -4.26 0.54 -10.18
N VAL A 76 -4.48 0.61 -11.49
CA VAL A 76 -5.46 -0.19 -12.21
C VAL A 76 -4.75 -1.11 -13.17
N ASN A 77 -5.06 -2.40 -13.12
CA ASN A 77 -4.52 -3.38 -14.04
C ASN A 77 -5.07 -3.07 -15.46
N PRO A 78 -4.20 -2.79 -16.45
CA PRO A 78 -4.64 -2.38 -17.78
C PRO A 78 -5.28 -3.51 -18.58
N LEU A 79 -5.15 -4.77 -18.14
CA LEU A 79 -5.64 -5.95 -18.86
C LEU A 79 -7.01 -6.42 -18.38
N ASN A 80 -7.37 -6.16 -17.12
CA ASN A 80 -8.63 -6.65 -16.54
C ASN A 80 -9.41 -5.61 -15.73
N SER A 81 -8.91 -4.38 -15.64
CA SER A 81 -9.52 -3.25 -14.92
C SER A 81 -9.70 -3.45 -13.42
N GLU A 82 -9.06 -4.45 -12.82
CA GLU A 82 -9.03 -4.59 -11.37
C GLU A 82 -8.12 -3.53 -10.76
N VAL A 83 -8.55 -2.97 -9.64
CA VAL A 83 -7.86 -1.91 -8.91
C VAL A 83 -7.12 -2.52 -7.74
N TYR A 84 -5.91 -2.06 -7.49
CA TYR A 84 -5.03 -2.48 -6.40
C TYR A 84 -4.68 -1.25 -5.57
N MET A 85 -4.67 -1.39 -4.24
CA MET A 85 -4.31 -0.31 -3.32
C MET A 85 -3.50 -0.86 -2.16
N THR A 86 -2.42 -0.15 -1.80
CA THR A 86 -1.61 -0.48 -0.64
C THR A 86 -2.25 0.01 0.64
N LEU A 87 -2.12 -0.82 1.68
CA LEU A 87 -2.52 -0.58 3.05
C LEU A 87 -1.29 -0.82 3.92
N THR A 88 -0.45 0.21 4.03
CA THR A 88 0.98 0.08 4.36
C THR A 88 1.24 -0.49 5.75
N ASN A 89 0.46 -0.08 6.76
CA ASN A 89 0.49 -0.64 8.12
C ASN A 89 -0.56 0.07 8.99
N ASN A 90 -0.80 -0.47 10.19
CA ASN A 90 -1.58 0.22 11.21
C ASN A 90 -1.30 -0.29 12.62
N SER A 91 -0.55 0.49 13.41
CA SER A 91 -0.27 0.19 14.82
C SER A 91 -1.46 0.43 15.76
N ASN A 92 -2.54 1.08 15.28
CA ASN A 92 -3.74 1.34 16.06
C ASN A 92 -4.75 0.17 16.02
N ARG A 93 -4.48 -0.91 15.28
CA ARG A 93 -5.26 -2.14 15.42
C ARG A 93 -4.99 -2.75 16.79
N VAL A 94 -6.04 -3.16 17.48
CA VAL A 94 -5.96 -3.82 18.81
C VAL A 94 -6.57 -5.21 18.78
N ALA A 95 -6.28 -6.05 19.77
CA ALA A 95 -6.89 -7.38 19.87
C ALA A 95 -8.42 -7.33 19.77
N THR A 96 -9.03 -8.36 19.18
CA THR A 96 -10.49 -8.46 19.04
C THR A 96 -11.23 -8.42 20.39
N THR A 97 -10.55 -8.87 21.46
CA THR A 97 -11.02 -8.86 22.85
C THR A 97 -10.81 -7.52 23.56
N ALA A 98 -10.04 -6.59 23.00
CA ALA A 98 -9.77 -5.30 23.63
C ALA A 98 -10.97 -4.34 23.52
N THR A 99 -11.01 -3.35 24.41
CA THR A 99 -11.89 -2.17 24.27
C THR A 99 -11.06 -1.05 23.64
N PRO A 100 -11.34 -0.65 22.38
CA PRO A 100 -10.56 0.40 21.73
C PRO A 100 -10.70 1.75 22.45
N THR A 101 -9.61 2.51 22.47
CA THR A 101 -9.55 3.87 23.01
C THR A 101 -8.98 4.84 21.97
N GLY A 102 -9.43 6.10 21.99
CA GLY A 102 -8.98 7.11 21.03
C GLY A 102 -9.17 6.66 19.57
N ASN A 103 -8.08 6.59 18.83
CA ASN A 103 -8.07 6.19 17.41
C ASN A 103 -7.86 4.69 17.18
N GLN A 104 -7.88 3.88 18.24
CA GLN A 104 -7.74 2.44 18.13
C GLN A 104 -8.95 1.82 17.43
N LEU A 105 -8.69 0.75 16.68
CA LEU A 105 -9.69 0.04 15.89
C LEU A 105 -9.56 -1.46 16.12
N LYS A 106 -10.68 -2.18 16.15
CA LYS A 106 -10.62 -3.65 16.05
C LYS A 106 -10.33 -4.04 14.60
N PRO A 107 -9.67 -5.18 14.36
CA PRO A 107 -9.60 -5.77 13.03
C PRO A 107 -10.98 -6.05 12.45
N ASP A 108 -11.08 -5.96 11.14
CA ASP A 108 -12.26 -6.29 10.34
C ASP A 108 -11.81 -7.10 9.12
N ALA A 109 -12.74 -7.55 8.28
CA ALA A 109 -12.40 -8.43 7.16
C ALA A 109 -11.40 -7.79 6.17
N ALA A 110 -11.48 -6.48 5.94
CA ALA A 110 -10.59 -5.77 5.02
C ALA A 110 -9.28 -5.35 5.69
N ASN A 111 -9.20 -5.39 7.03
CA ASN A 111 -8.01 -5.04 7.82
C ASN A 111 -7.83 -6.07 8.95
N PRO A 112 -7.46 -7.32 8.63
CA PRO A 112 -7.80 -8.45 9.49
C PRO A 112 -6.73 -8.78 10.54
N ARG A 113 -5.56 -8.14 10.52
CA ARG A 113 -4.43 -8.54 11.37
C ARG A 113 -4.33 -7.72 12.65
N TYR A 114 -4.12 -8.43 13.75
CA TYR A 114 -3.52 -7.93 14.98
C TYR A 114 -2.52 -8.97 15.52
N TYR A 115 -1.25 -8.59 15.62
CA TYR A 115 -0.20 -9.45 16.19
C TYR A 115 0.91 -8.61 16.83
N GLU A 116 1.81 -9.31 17.51
CA GLU A 116 3.07 -8.75 18.00
C GLU A 116 4.21 -9.25 17.11
N ASP A 117 5.11 -8.34 16.76
CA ASP A 117 6.29 -8.63 15.94
C ASP A 117 7.51 -7.99 16.60
N LEU A 118 8.65 -8.70 16.61
CA LEU A 118 9.88 -8.18 17.22
C LEU A 118 10.80 -7.63 16.12
N LYS A 119 11.10 -6.33 16.21
CA LYS A 119 12.15 -5.67 15.43
C LYS A 119 13.34 -5.42 16.35
N GLY A 120 14.39 -6.23 16.22
CA GLY A 120 15.49 -6.26 17.18
C GLY A 120 14.98 -6.48 18.61
N THR A 121 15.02 -5.44 19.45
CA THR A 121 14.51 -5.48 20.84
C THR A 121 13.18 -4.77 21.04
N THR A 122 12.59 -4.20 19.98
CA THR A 122 11.34 -3.42 20.05
C THR A 122 10.17 -4.29 19.63
N THR A 123 9.12 -4.34 20.47
CA THR A 123 7.86 -5.00 20.11
C THR A 123 6.96 -4.05 19.34
N GLN A 124 6.65 -4.42 18.11
CA GLN A 124 5.65 -3.80 17.25
C GLN A 124 4.30 -4.47 17.52
N ARG A 125 3.21 -3.70 17.48
CA ARG A 125 1.85 -4.18 17.75
C ARG A 125 0.90 -3.67 16.68
N GLY A 126 -0.17 -4.41 16.42
CA GLY A 126 -1.18 -4.06 15.41
C GLY A 126 -0.97 -4.82 14.11
N ASN A 127 -0.94 -4.10 12.99
CA ASN A 127 -0.61 -4.62 11.67
C ASN A 127 0.68 -3.95 11.15
N PRO A 128 1.88 -4.37 11.60
CA PRO A 128 3.13 -3.71 11.24
C PRO A 128 3.53 -3.87 9.78
N ASN A 129 3.15 -4.96 9.10
CA ASN A 129 3.70 -5.30 7.78
C ASN A 129 2.79 -4.93 6.60
N GLY A 130 1.56 -4.50 6.83
CA GLY A 130 0.65 -4.07 5.77
C GLY A 130 0.23 -5.12 4.74
N HIS A 131 -0.60 -4.71 3.79
CA HIS A 131 -1.16 -5.58 2.76
C HIS A 131 -1.58 -4.79 1.53
N ILE A 132 -1.91 -5.49 0.45
CA ILE A 132 -2.42 -4.93 -0.80
C ILE A 132 -3.83 -5.45 -0.99
N ILE A 133 -4.83 -4.57 -0.91
CA ILE A 133 -6.21 -4.91 -1.23
C ILE A 133 -6.44 -4.72 -2.73
N ARG A 134 -7.27 -5.58 -3.34
CA ARG A 134 -7.70 -5.39 -4.72
C ARG A 134 -9.19 -5.60 -4.88
N TRP A 135 -9.78 -4.94 -5.86
CA TRP A 135 -11.20 -5.07 -6.17
C TRP A 135 -11.48 -4.98 -7.67
N ARG A 136 -12.65 -5.49 -8.03
CA ARG A 136 -13.21 -5.46 -9.37
C ARG A 136 -14.61 -4.89 -9.30
N GLU A 137 -14.81 -3.75 -9.95
CA GLU A 137 -16.14 -3.16 -10.08
C GLU A 137 -17.04 -4.01 -10.99
N ASP A 138 -18.33 -4.03 -10.67
CA ASP A 138 -19.34 -4.66 -11.52
C ASP A 138 -19.58 -3.78 -12.76
N ALA A 139 -19.41 -4.35 -13.96
CA ALA A 139 -19.68 -3.64 -15.21
C ALA A 139 -21.14 -3.16 -15.32
N ALA A 140 -22.08 -3.81 -14.62
CA ALA A 140 -23.49 -3.40 -14.58
C ALA A 140 -23.75 -2.29 -13.56
N SER A 141 -22.87 -2.08 -12.59
CA SER A 141 -23.03 -1.12 -11.49
C SER A 141 -21.66 -0.67 -10.98
N ALA A 142 -21.16 0.45 -11.50
CA ALA A 142 -19.90 1.04 -11.07
C ALA A 142 -19.86 1.46 -9.58
N THR A 143 -20.98 1.38 -8.86
CA THR A 143 -21.06 1.65 -7.41
C THR A 143 -20.95 0.40 -6.53
N LYS A 144 -20.72 -0.78 -7.13
CA LYS A 144 -20.52 -2.05 -6.41
C LYS A 144 -19.28 -2.75 -6.91
N PHE A 145 -18.60 -3.47 -6.03
CA PHE A 145 -17.40 -4.21 -6.38
C PHE A 145 -17.29 -5.51 -5.57
N ALA A 146 -16.52 -6.46 -6.10
CA ALA A 146 -16.01 -7.60 -5.36
C ALA A 146 -14.54 -7.34 -5.01
N TRP A 147 -14.09 -7.76 -3.82
CA TRP A 147 -12.74 -7.53 -3.33
C TRP A 147 -12.16 -8.75 -2.63
N ASP A 148 -10.83 -8.82 -2.62
CA ASP A 148 -10.03 -9.69 -1.75
C ASP A 148 -8.71 -8.98 -1.40
N ILE A 149 -7.93 -9.54 -0.47
CA ILE A 149 -6.58 -9.05 -0.18
C ILE A 149 -5.58 -9.82 -1.05
N TYR A 150 -5.03 -9.15 -2.07
CA TYR A 150 -4.10 -9.75 -3.03
C TYR A 150 -2.86 -10.34 -2.34
N LEU A 151 -2.15 -9.53 -1.54
CA LEU A 151 -0.95 -9.94 -0.82
C LEU A 151 -0.93 -9.36 0.59
N PHE A 152 -0.45 -10.15 1.55
CA PHE A 152 -0.12 -9.72 2.89
C PHE A 152 1.40 -9.61 3.02
N GLY A 153 1.92 -8.42 3.33
CA GLY A 153 3.33 -8.27 3.68
C GLY A 153 3.62 -9.01 4.98
N ALA A 154 4.71 -9.77 5.04
CA ALA A 154 5.16 -10.54 6.19
C ALA A 154 6.61 -10.98 5.96
N GLN A 155 7.32 -11.30 7.05
CA GLN A 155 8.58 -12.05 6.98
C GLN A 155 8.29 -13.48 6.51
N ALA A 156 9.25 -14.09 5.79
CA ALA A 156 9.10 -15.44 5.28
C ALA A 156 8.84 -16.49 6.37
N ASP A 157 9.47 -16.33 7.53
CA ASP A 157 9.42 -17.25 8.67
C ASP A 157 8.32 -16.90 9.70
N ALA A 158 7.53 -15.85 9.45
CA ALA A 158 6.40 -15.51 10.30
C ALA A 158 5.35 -16.64 10.33
N ALA A 159 4.57 -16.68 11.43
CA ALA A 159 3.50 -17.66 11.59
C ALA A 159 2.52 -17.63 10.40
N ALA A 160 1.92 -18.77 10.06
CA ALA A 160 1.10 -18.92 8.85
C ALA A 160 -0.15 -18.00 8.82
N ASP A 161 -0.65 -17.58 9.97
CA ASP A 161 -1.75 -16.64 10.13
C ASP A 161 -1.30 -15.16 10.02
N VAL A 162 0.00 -14.89 10.08
CA VAL A 162 0.63 -13.61 9.74
C VAL A 162 1.06 -13.58 8.26
N ASN A 163 1.81 -14.60 7.83
CA ASN A 163 2.26 -14.82 6.45
C ASN A 163 1.17 -15.56 5.64
N LEU A 164 0.02 -14.91 5.51
CA LEU A 164 -1.11 -15.47 4.79
C LEU A 164 -0.78 -15.69 3.31
N SER A 165 0.12 -14.92 2.70
CA SER A 165 0.45 -15.04 1.28
C SER A 165 1.48 -16.12 0.95
N ALA A 166 1.97 -16.86 1.95
CA ALA A 166 3.03 -17.86 1.81
C ALA A 166 4.30 -17.27 1.17
N LEU A 167 4.67 -16.06 1.60
CA LEU A 167 5.90 -15.42 1.21
C LEU A 167 7.10 -16.25 1.67
N THR A 168 8.20 -16.14 0.93
CA THR A 168 9.47 -16.84 1.13
C THR A 168 10.59 -15.81 1.10
N ASP A 169 11.82 -16.18 1.47
CA ASP A 169 12.98 -15.26 1.42
C ASP A 169 13.20 -14.61 0.04
N ALA A 170 12.67 -15.22 -1.04
CA ALA A 170 12.76 -14.67 -2.39
C ALA A 170 11.83 -13.47 -2.64
N ASN A 171 10.79 -13.30 -1.84
CA ASN A 171 9.69 -12.38 -2.13
C ASN A 171 8.95 -11.83 -0.91
N ASP A 172 9.46 -12.06 0.30
CA ASP A 172 8.93 -11.46 1.51
C ASP A 172 9.20 -9.95 1.55
N PHE A 173 8.27 -9.22 2.16
CA PHE A 173 8.29 -7.76 2.19
C PHE A 173 7.40 -7.25 3.32
N SER A 174 7.56 -5.98 3.66
CA SER A 174 6.77 -5.27 4.64
C SER A 174 6.45 -3.87 4.11
N SER A 175 5.39 -3.25 4.65
CA SER A 175 4.95 -1.89 4.37
C SER A 175 4.93 -1.54 2.88
N PRO A 176 4.10 -2.24 2.08
CA PRO A 176 3.95 -1.89 0.68
C PRO A 176 3.34 -0.50 0.58
N ASP A 177 3.92 0.34 -0.27
CA ASP A 177 3.49 1.72 -0.51
C ASP A 177 3.26 1.92 -2.03
N GLY A 178 4.31 2.22 -2.79
CA GLY A 178 4.18 2.52 -4.21
C GLY A 178 3.67 1.35 -5.06
N LEU A 179 2.72 1.62 -5.97
CA LEU A 179 2.21 0.64 -6.94
C LEU A 179 2.22 1.18 -8.37
N TYR A 180 2.52 0.31 -9.33
CA TYR A 180 2.43 0.63 -10.76
C TYR A 180 2.22 -0.60 -11.62
N PHE A 181 1.22 -0.55 -12.50
CA PHE A 181 1.12 -1.50 -13.60
C PHE A 181 1.87 -1.01 -14.82
N ASP A 182 2.68 -1.89 -15.40
CA ASP A 182 3.15 -1.69 -16.77
C ASP A 182 2.11 -2.17 -17.81
N LYS A 183 2.32 -1.79 -19.07
CA LYS A 183 1.41 -2.09 -20.19
C LYS A 183 1.17 -3.60 -20.43
N ARG A 184 2.03 -4.47 -19.88
CA ARG A 184 1.95 -5.93 -20.02
C ARG A 184 1.20 -6.57 -18.85
N GLY A 185 0.73 -5.78 -17.88
CA GLY A 185 0.01 -6.26 -16.71
C GLY A 185 0.92 -6.76 -15.58
N MET A 186 2.22 -6.48 -15.61
CA MET A 186 3.10 -6.71 -14.46
C MET A 186 2.84 -5.62 -13.41
N LEU A 187 2.63 -6.04 -12.16
CA LEU A 187 2.51 -5.13 -11.02
C LEU A 187 3.88 -4.94 -10.37
N TRP A 188 4.29 -3.69 -10.24
CA TRP A 188 5.47 -3.28 -9.50
C TRP A 188 5.04 -2.78 -8.13
N VAL A 189 5.60 -3.36 -7.07
CA VAL A 189 5.32 -3.01 -5.66
C VAL A 189 6.57 -2.41 -5.06
N GLN A 190 6.47 -1.22 -4.47
CA GLN A 190 7.55 -0.55 -3.76
C GLN A 190 7.23 -0.50 -2.26
N THR A 191 8.24 -0.40 -1.40
CA THR A 191 8.04 -0.41 0.05
C THR A 191 8.61 0.85 0.72
N ASP A 192 7.89 1.37 1.70
CA ASP A 192 8.32 2.37 2.67
C ASP A 192 8.19 1.75 4.08
N ASP A 193 9.25 1.04 4.49
CA ASP A 193 9.18 0.11 5.59
C ASP A 193 10.02 0.54 6.79
N GLY A 194 9.35 0.60 7.94
CA GLY A 194 9.97 0.73 9.25
C GLY A 194 9.91 -0.55 10.10
N ALA A 195 9.23 -1.60 9.65
CA ALA A 195 8.95 -2.77 10.49
C ALA A 195 9.92 -3.94 10.30
N TYR A 196 10.48 -4.12 9.10
CA TYR A 196 11.32 -5.27 8.72
C TYR A 196 12.78 -4.88 8.45
N THR A 197 13.18 -3.67 8.91
CA THR A 197 14.50 -3.10 8.59
C THR A 197 15.68 -3.70 9.36
N ASP A 198 15.43 -4.63 10.29
CA ASP A 198 16.45 -5.42 10.98
C ASP A 198 16.87 -6.67 10.18
N ILE A 199 16.12 -7.02 9.13
CA ILE A 199 16.42 -8.14 8.24
C ILE A 199 16.87 -7.66 6.86
N THR A 200 16.21 -6.65 6.28
CA THR A 200 16.54 -6.12 4.94
C THR A 200 16.22 -4.62 4.83
N ASN A 201 16.42 -4.01 3.66
CA ASN A 201 15.98 -2.64 3.39
C ASN A 201 14.72 -2.63 2.50
N CYS A 202 14.12 -1.45 2.37
CA CYS A 202 13.06 -1.20 1.40
C CYS A 202 13.44 -1.66 -0.02
N MET A 203 12.45 -2.10 -0.77
CA MET A 203 12.65 -2.88 -1.99
C MET A 203 11.62 -2.54 -3.06
N MET A 204 11.83 -3.08 -4.25
CA MET A 204 10.77 -3.19 -5.26
C MET A 204 10.61 -4.65 -5.65
N LEU A 205 9.37 -5.11 -5.74
CA LEU A 205 8.98 -6.44 -6.21
C LEU A 205 8.29 -6.33 -7.57
N ALA A 206 8.47 -7.37 -8.40
CA ALA A 206 7.72 -7.57 -9.62
C ALA A 206 6.75 -8.73 -9.40
N ALA A 207 5.47 -8.50 -9.71
CA ALA A 207 4.40 -9.44 -9.49
C ALA A 207 3.61 -9.68 -10.77
N VAL A 208 3.30 -10.95 -11.02
CA VAL A 208 2.31 -11.38 -12.00
C VAL A 208 1.01 -11.62 -11.23
N PRO A 209 0.09 -10.64 -11.19
CA PRO A 209 -1.11 -10.79 -10.40
C PRO A 209 -2.08 -11.78 -11.04
N GLY A 210 -2.89 -12.41 -10.21
CA GLY A 210 -4.08 -13.13 -10.68
C GLY A 210 -5.28 -12.21 -10.81
N LYS A 211 -6.43 -12.65 -10.30
CA LYS A 211 -7.70 -11.92 -10.36
C LYS A 211 -8.45 -11.99 -9.04
N VAL A 212 -9.32 -11.02 -8.75
CA VAL A 212 -10.19 -11.06 -7.57
C VAL A 212 -10.97 -12.38 -7.54
N GLY A 213 -10.85 -13.11 -6.44
CA GLY A 213 -11.45 -14.41 -6.21
C GLY A 213 -10.59 -15.62 -6.64
N ASP A 214 -9.30 -15.42 -6.94
CA ASP A 214 -8.35 -16.51 -7.22
C ASP A 214 -7.82 -17.24 -5.97
N GLY A 215 -8.14 -16.72 -4.78
CA GLY A 215 -7.82 -17.32 -3.49
C GLY A 215 -9.07 -17.84 -2.75
N GLY A 216 -9.19 -17.49 -1.48
CA GLY A 216 -10.28 -17.99 -0.64
C GLY A 216 -10.32 -17.40 0.77
N ALA A 217 -11.19 -17.95 1.61
CA ALA A 217 -11.32 -17.53 3.00
C ALA A 217 -10.07 -17.89 3.82
N ALA A 218 -9.71 -17.02 4.77
CA ALA A 218 -8.64 -17.26 5.73
C ALA A 218 -8.96 -16.62 7.08
N ASN A 219 -8.24 -17.06 8.12
CA ASN A 219 -8.23 -16.38 9.42
C ASN A 219 -6.85 -15.79 9.63
N ALA A 220 -6.82 -14.48 9.85
CA ALA A 220 -5.61 -13.73 10.11
C ALA A 220 -5.22 -13.80 11.59
N ALA A 221 -3.96 -13.48 11.89
CA ALA A 221 -3.47 -13.35 13.26
C ALA A 221 -4.38 -12.42 14.09
N GLY A 222 -4.75 -12.87 15.29
CA GLY A 222 -5.79 -12.25 16.11
C GLY A 222 -7.20 -12.82 15.91
N GLY A 223 -7.39 -13.74 14.96
CA GLY A 223 -8.58 -14.57 14.79
C GLY A 223 -9.66 -14.00 13.87
N THR A 224 -9.37 -12.93 13.12
CA THR A 224 -10.35 -12.28 12.24
C THR A 224 -10.39 -12.95 10.88
N SER A 225 -11.61 -13.30 10.44
CA SER A 225 -11.82 -13.87 9.11
C SER A 225 -11.70 -12.82 8.01
N THR A 226 -11.15 -13.24 6.87
CA THR A 226 -10.92 -12.39 5.69
C THR A 226 -10.99 -13.23 4.42
N ILE A 227 -10.87 -12.57 3.26
CA ILE A 227 -10.77 -13.18 1.94
C ILE A 227 -9.44 -12.74 1.35
N LYS A 228 -8.59 -13.73 1.05
CA LYS A 228 -7.26 -13.52 0.50
C LYS A 228 -7.19 -13.99 -0.95
N GLY A 229 -6.30 -13.39 -1.72
CA GLY A 229 -5.89 -13.87 -3.03
C GLY A 229 -5.06 -15.15 -2.96
N ALA A 230 -4.71 -15.69 -4.13
CA ALA A 230 -3.84 -16.85 -4.27
C ALA A 230 -2.50 -16.65 -3.54
N ASN A 231 -1.89 -17.76 -3.10
CA ASN A 231 -0.54 -17.73 -2.54
C ASN A 231 0.45 -17.18 -3.56
N ALA A 232 1.40 -16.38 -3.08
CA ALA A 232 2.57 -16.03 -3.85
C ALA A 232 3.42 -17.29 -4.07
N THR A 233 4.12 -17.31 -5.20
CA THR A 233 5.17 -18.27 -5.50
C THR A 233 6.37 -17.50 -6.02
N ALA A 234 7.52 -18.16 -6.13
CA ALA A 234 8.66 -17.57 -6.80
C ALA A 234 8.32 -17.16 -8.24
N ASP A 235 7.34 -17.77 -8.93
CA ASP A 235 7.00 -17.41 -10.31
C ASP A 235 5.98 -16.27 -10.42
N THR A 236 5.22 -16.00 -9.36
CA THR A 236 4.18 -14.96 -9.36
C THR A 236 4.58 -13.70 -8.60
N LEU A 237 5.60 -13.75 -7.76
CA LEU A 237 6.15 -12.60 -7.04
C LEU A 237 7.65 -12.80 -6.80
N ARG A 238 8.46 -11.83 -7.23
CA ARG A 238 9.90 -11.81 -7.00
C ARG A 238 10.38 -10.44 -6.56
N ARG A 239 11.30 -10.41 -5.61
CA ARG A 239 12.07 -9.20 -5.32
C ARG A 239 12.92 -8.83 -6.55
N PHE A 240 12.78 -7.60 -7.02
CA PHE A 240 13.49 -7.09 -8.19
C PHE A 240 14.74 -6.29 -7.80
N LEU A 241 14.65 -5.47 -6.75
CA LEU A 241 15.78 -4.72 -6.19
C LEU A 241 15.61 -4.48 -4.69
N VAL A 242 16.72 -4.15 -4.03
CA VAL A 242 16.77 -3.67 -2.63
C VAL A 242 17.46 -2.31 -2.63
N GLY A 243 16.88 -1.36 -1.90
CA GLY A 243 17.40 -0.01 -1.71
C GLY A 243 18.60 0.05 -0.77
N PRO A 244 19.29 1.19 -0.72
CA PRO A 244 20.32 1.43 0.29
C PRO A 244 19.73 1.46 1.71
N LYS A 245 20.63 1.52 2.69
CA LYS A 245 20.26 1.65 4.11
C LYS A 245 19.42 2.90 4.37
N GLU A 246 18.38 2.73 5.20
CA GLU A 246 17.52 3.81 5.73
C GLU A 246 16.93 4.68 4.62
N CYS A 247 16.38 4.04 3.59
CA CYS A 247 15.63 4.70 2.53
C CYS A 247 14.27 4.06 2.39
N GLU A 248 13.38 4.71 1.66
CA GLU A 248 12.27 4.06 0.96
C GLU A 248 12.57 3.93 -0.54
N ILE A 249 11.86 2.99 -1.17
CA ILE A 249 11.76 2.92 -2.63
C ILE A 249 10.40 3.46 -3.01
N THR A 250 10.37 4.49 -3.86
CA THR A 250 9.11 5.16 -4.20
C THR A 250 9.18 5.88 -5.54
N GLY A 251 8.03 6.11 -6.16
CA GLY A 251 7.91 6.67 -7.49
C GLY A 251 8.47 5.73 -8.56
N ILE A 252 7.71 5.58 -9.64
CA ILE A 252 8.07 4.69 -10.73
C ILE A 252 7.51 5.22 -12.04
N ALA A 253 8.30 5.08 -13.10
CA ALA A 253 7.85 5.28 -14.47
C ALA A 253 8.55 4.28 -15.39
N MET A 254 7.86 3.84 -16.43
CA MET A 254 8.43 2.96 -17.44
C MET A 254 8.30 3.60 -18.83
N THR A 255 9.34 3.44 -19.64
CA THR A 255 9.30 3.83 -21.05
C THR A 255 8.29 2.99 -21.83
N PRO A 256 7.67 3.51 -22.91
CA PRO A 256 6.66 2.78 -23.68
C PRO A 256 7.14 1.47 -24.30
N ASP A 257 8.45 1.30 -24.54
CA ASP A 257 9.05 0.07 -25.03
C ASP A 257 9.44 -0.92 -23.90
N SER A 258 9.17 -0.56 -22.64
CA SER A 258 9.49 -1.35 -21.45
C SER A 258 10.99 -1.62 -21.25
N LYS A 259 11.90 -0.88 -21.90
CA LYS A 259 13.35 -1.12 -21.82
C LYS A 259 14.07 -0.32 -20.75
N THR A 260 13.42 0.76 -20.29
CA THR A 260 13.94 1.63 -19.22
C THR A 260 12.89 1.81 -18.14
N LEU A 261 13.27 1.51 -16.89
CA LEU A 261 12.48 1.75 -15.68
C LEU A 261 13.17 2.83 -14.85
N PHE A 262 12.41 3.82 -14.41
CA PHE A 262 12.83 4.86 -13.48
C PHE A 262 12.21 4.58 -12.13
N PHE A 263 12.98 4.71 -11.05
CA PHE A 263 12.44 4.70 -9.69
C PHE A 263 13.21 5.68 -8.81
N ASN A 264 12.66 6.09 -7.66
CA ASN A 264 13.38 6.92 -6.72
C ASN A 264 13.82 6.14 -5.49
N VAL A 265 15.02 6.47 -5.02
CA VAL A 265 15.45 6.23 -3.65
C VAL A 265 15.22 7.54 -2.91
N GLN A 266 14.30 7.55 -1.95
CA GLN A 266 14.04 8.72 -1.12
C GLN A 266 14.82 8.61 0.19
N HIS A 267 15.25 9.76 0.70
CA HIS A 267 15.79 9.99 2.06
C HIS A 267 16.81 8.97 2.62
N PRO A 268 17.78 8.45 1.84
CA PRO A 268 18.75 7.48 2.36
C PRO A 268 19.50 8.02 3.59
N GLY A 269 19.51 7.26 4.69
CA GLY A 269 20.15 7.64 5.95
C GLY A 269 19.26 8.42 6.91
N GLU A 270 17.93 8.33 6.82
CA GLU A 270 17.00 9.13 7.63
C GLU A 270 17.02 8.80 9.13
N GLU A 271 17.20 7.53 9.49
CA GLU A 271 17.03 7.05 10.88
C GLU A 271 18.25 7.36 11.76
N SER A 272 19.44 7.43 11.16
CA SER A 272 20.65 7.75 11.89
C SER A 272 20.80 9.27 12.07
N ALA A 273 21.01 9.70 13.32
CA ALA A 273 21.39 11.08 13.61
C ALA A 273 22.71 11.46 12.89
N PRO A 274 22.72 12.46 12.00
CA PRO A 274 23.91 12.82 11.24
C PRO A 274 24.89 13.67 12.07
N ASP A 275 26.18 13.38 11.96
CA ASP A 275 27.25 14.27 12.41
C ASP A 275 27.87 15.00 11.20
N TRP A 276 27.47 16.26 11.03
CA TRP A 276 27.90 17.10 9.93
C TRP A 276 29.38 17.52 10.01
N VAL A 277 29.92 17.61 11.23
CA VAL A 277 31.32 18.03 11.45
C VAL A 277 32.26 16.87 11.18
N ALA A 278 31.95 15.70 11.74
CA ALA A 278 32.71 14.47 11.52
C ALA A 278 32.43 13.82 10.15
N LYS A 279 31.38 14.26 9.45
CA LYS A 279 30.88 13.68 8.19
C LYS A 279 30.50 12.21 8.35
N THR A 280 29.76 11.92 9.40
CA THR A 280 29.21 10.59 9.70
C THR A 280 27.71 10.61 9.44
N PHE A 281 27.23 9.70 8.60
CA PHE A 281 25.85 9.63 8.13
C PHE A 281 25.34 8.18 8.20
N GLY A 282 24.03 7.98 8.33
CA GLY A 282 23.40 6.65 8.32
C GLY A 282 23.54 5.89 7.00
N SER A 283 23.69 6.65 5.91
CA SER A 283 23.95 6.18 4.55
C SER A 283 24.91 7.13 3.85
N ASN A 284 25.65 6.63 2.85
CA ASN A 284 26.50 7.43 1.95
C ASN A 284 26.08 7.25 0.49
N TRP A 285 24.88 6.70 0.25
CA TRP A 285 24.33 6.53 -1.09
C TRP A 285 23.96 7.90 -1.69
N PRO A 286 24.20 8.15 -3.00
CA PRO A 286 24.66 7.20 -4.02
C PRO A 286 26.18 7.07 -4.15
N ALA A 287 26.98 7.90 -3.46
CA ALA A 287 28.44 7.88 -3.62
C ALA A 287 29.03 6.49 -3.31
N SER A 288 28.46 5.82 -2.30
CA SER A 288 28.85 4.47 -1.88
C SER A 288 28.67 3.39 -2.93
N GLN A 289 27.86 3.60 -3.97
CA GLN A 289 27.73 2.61 -5.05
C GLN A 289 28.98 2.50 -5.93
N THR A 290 29.71 3.61 -6.10
CA THR A 290 30.93 3.64 -6.92
C THR A 290 32.20 3.52 -6.07
N ASP A 291 32.13 3.96 -4.81
CA ASP A 291 33.22 3.90 -3.84
C ASP A 291 32.64 3.58 -2.46
N ALA A 292 32.74 2.31 -2.04
CA ALA A 292 32.21 1.85 -0.76
C ALA A 292 32.80 2.57 0.46
N THR A 293 33.94 3.26 0.31
CA THR A 293 34.58 4.02 1.39
C THR A 293 34.13 5.48 1.47
N ALA A 294 33.28 5.92 0.54
CA ALA A 294 32.79 7.28 0.49
C ALA A 294 32.04 7.66 1.78
N LYS A 295 32.45 8.79 2.38
CA LYS A 295 31.79 9.42 3.54
C LYS A 295 31.02 10.68 3.14
N LYS A 296 30.35 10.63 1.99
CA LYS A 296 29.64 11.78 1.42
C LYS A 296 28.21 11.80 1.95
N ARG A 297 27.71 13.02 2.21
CA ARG A 297 26.31 13.24 2.58
C ARG A 297 25.38 12.47 1.63
N PRO A 298 24.41 11.70 2.16
CA PRO A 298 23.48 10.96 1.33
C PRO A 298 22.52 11.90 0.59
N ARG A 299 21.99 11.42 -0.53
CA ARG A 299 21.11 12.19 -1.42
C ARG A 299 20.04 11.30 -1.99
N SER A 300 18.78 11.74 -1.94
CA SER A 300 17.73 11.16 -2.78
C SER A 300 18.11 11.26 -4.25
N ALA A 301 17.75 10.27 -5.05
CA ALA A 301 17.94 10.34 -6.50
C ALA A 301 16.97 9.44 -7.25
N THR A 302 16.68 9.83 -8.49
CA THR A 302 16.04 8.97 -9.49
C THR A 302 17.10 8.06 -10.11
N VAL A 303 16.84 6.76 -10.10
CA VAL A 303 17.68 5.73 -10.69
C VAL A 303 17.07 5.28 -12.00
N VAL A 304 17.92 5.06 -13.00
CA VAL A 304 17.56 4.55 -14.33
C VAL A 304 18.02 3.11 -14.44
N ILE A 305 17.09 2.17 -14.56
CA ILE A 305 17.36 0.76 -14.78
C ILE A 305 17.22 0.44 -16.26
N THR A 306 18.25 -0.21 -16.81
CA THR A 306 18.27 -0.81 -18.15
C THR A 306 18.87 -2.20 -18.08
N ARG A 307 18.47 -3.09 -18.99
CA ARG A 307 19.16 -4.37 -19.17
C ARG A 307 20.43 -4.20 -20.00
N ARG A 308 21.46 -4.98 -19.67
CA ARG A 308 22.75 -4.98 -20.41
C ARG A 308 22.60 -5.44 -21.86
N ASP A 309 21.61 -6.28 -22.15
CA ASP A 309 21.30 -6.77 -23.50
C ASP A 309 20.32 -5.86 -24.27
N GLY A 310 19.87 -4.75 -23.68
CA GLY A 310 18.90 -3.85 -24.28
C GLY A 310 17.48 -4.43 -24.45
N GLY A 311 17.18 -5.53 -23.77
CA GLY A 311 15.86 -6.15 -23.71
C GLY A 311 14.88 -5.41 -22.79
N GLU A 312 13.62 -5.88 -22.76
CA GLU A 312 12.60 -5.34 -21.87
C GLU A 312 12.84 -5.74 -20.41
N ILE A 313 12.56 -4.84 -19.47
CA ILE A 313 12.67 -5.09 -18.03
C ILE A 313 11.62 -6.12 -17.59
N GLY A 314 11.98 -7.04 -16.70
CA GLY A 314 11.02 -7.98 -16.09
C GLY A 314 10.51 -9.11 -17.00
N VAL A 315 11.27 -9.45 -18.06
CA VAL A 315 11.05 -10.61 -18.95
C VAL A 315 12.07 -11.69 -18.69
#